data_AF-A0A5N5G944-F1
#
_entry.id   AF-A0A5N5G944-F1
#
_cell.length_a   1.000
_cell.length_b   1.000
_cell.length_c   1.000
_cell.angle_alpha   90.00
_cell.angle_beta   90.00
_cell.angle_gamma   90.00
#
_symmetry.space_group_name_H-M   'P 1'
#
loop_
_entity.id
_entity.type
_entity.pdbx_description
1 polymer ?
#
loop_
_entity_poly.entity_id
_entity_poly.type
_entity_poly.pdbx_seq_one_letter_code
_entity_poly.pdbx_strand_id
1 'polypeptide(L)'
;MQVEEPIDIFLSHNWPVGITDCGDRKELVREKPDFKSLRSKSAAQSLEKLKPPYWFSAHLNYKFAARVQHGEDCSVTNFLALDKCLPGRKFLQLVC
;
A
#
# COMPACT_ATOMS: atom_id res chain seq x y z
N MET A 1 6.62 -6.92 -22.82
CA MET A 1 7.42 -6.44 -21.68
C MET A 1 7.34 -7.49 -20.59
N GLN A 2 8.38 -8.29 -20.41
CA GLN A 2 8.55 -9.12 -19.22
C GLN A 2 9.38 -8.29 -18.23
N VAL A 3 8.92 -8.20 -16.98
CA VAL A 3 9.68 -7.59 -15.89
C VAL A 3 10.62 -8.65 -15.38
N GLU A 4 11.92 -8.35 -15.31
CA GLU A 4 12.91 -9.23 -14.69
C GLU A 4 12.87 -9.05 -13.17
N GLU A 5 12.80 -10.15 -12.43
CA GLU A 5 12.85 -10.17 -10.97
C GLU A 5 14.30 -9.96 -10.49
N PRO A 6 14.53 -9.34 -9.31
CA PRO A 6 13.55 -8.94 -8.30
C PRO A 6 13.04 -7.49 -8.43
N ILE A 7 11.78 -7.27 -8.06
CA ILE A 7 11.15 -5.94 -8.02
C ILE A 7 11.26 -5.37 -6.61
N ASP A 8 12.09 -4.35 -6.42
CA ASP A 8 12.26 -3.71 -5.11
C ASP A 8 11.09 -2.80 -4.70
N ILE A 9 10.50 -2.12 -5.69
CA ILE A 9 9.47 -1.10 -5.49
C ILE A 9 8.32 -1.34 -6.46
N PHE A 10 7.10 -1.46 -5.91
CA PHE A 10 5.87 -1.54 -6.69
C PHE A 10 5.00 -0.31 -6.48
N LEU A 11 4.45 0.22 -7.57
CA LEU A 11 3.54 1.38 -7.56
C LEU A 11 2.17 0.97 -8.09
N SER A 12 1.11 1.27 -7.34
CA SER A 12 -0.26 1.08 -7.79
C SER A 12 -1.10 2.32 -7.52
N HIS A 13 -2.17 2.53 -8.30
CA HIS A 13 -3.12 3.58 -7.98
C HIS A 13 -4.06 3.13 -6.84
N ASN A 14 -4.68 1.96 -7.00
CA ASN A 14 -5.63 1.40 -6.05
C ASN A 14 -4.92 0.52 -5.01
N TRP A 15 -5.52 0.40 -3.83
CA TRP A 15 -4.96 -0.37 -2.73
C TRP A 15 -5.28 -1.87 -2.92
N PRO A 16 -4.39 -2.79 -2.51
CA PRO A 16 -4.71 -4.21 -2.49
C PRO A 16 -5.88 -4.50 -1.52
N VAL A 17 -6.75 -5.43 -1.89
CA VAL A 17 -7.77 -5.95 -0.96
C VAL A 17 -7.06 -6.58 0.25
N GLY A 18 -7.57 -6.33 1.47
CA GLY A 18 -6.99 -6.87 2.71
C GLY A 18 -5.85 -6.03 3.32
N ILE A 19 -5.27 -5.08 2.58
CA ILE A 19 -4.12 -4.29 3.09
C ILE A 19 -4.44 -3.49 4.36
N THR A 20 -5.70 -3.12 4.51
CA THR A 20 -6.20 -2.37 5.67
C THR A 20 -6.18 -3.18 6.96
N ASP A 21 -6.19 -4.51 6.85
CA ASP A 21 -6.11 -5.40 8.00
C ASP A 21 -4.66 -5.56 8.50
N CYS A 22 -3.67 -5.11 7.71
CA CYS A 22 -2.25 -5.09 8.04
C CYS A 22 -1.75 -3.74 8.60
N GLY A 23 -2.66 -2.83 8.98
CA GLY A 23 -2.36 -1.51 9.54
C GLY A 23 -3.45 -1.01 10.50
N ASP A 24 -3.45 0.28 10.84
CA ASP A 24 -4.47 0.84 11.75
C ASP A 24 -5.82 1.07 11.04
N ARG A 25 -6.61 0.00 11.00
CA ARG A 25 -7.97 0.03 10.46
C ARG A 25 -8.92 0.93 11.23
N LYS A 26 -8.72 1.12 12.55
CA LYS A 26 -9.64 1.91 13.39
C LYS A 26 -9.53 3.39 13.05
N GLU A 27 -8.30 3.87 12.85
CA GLU A 27 -8.04 5.23 12.39
C GLU A 27 -8.56 5.43 10.96
N LEU A 28 -8.30 4.49 10.06
CA LEU A 28 -8.75 4.56 8.67
C LEU A 28 -10.28 4.67 8.55
N VAL A 29 -11.03 3.85 9.30
CA VAL A 29 -12.51 3.87 9.27
C VAL A 29 -13.06 5.19 9.81
N ARG A 30 -12.38 5.80 10.78
CA ARG A 30 -12.77 7.09 11.37
C ARG A 30 -12.63 8.24 10.37
N GLU A 31 -11.51 8.29 9.65
CA GLU A 31 -11.19 9.36 8.70
C GLU A 31 -11.84 9.14 7.33
N LYS A 32 -11.98 7.89 6.91
CA LYS A 32 -12.46 7.48 5.58
C LYS A 32 -13.39 6.26 5.68
N PRO A 33 -14.65 6.43 6.09
CA PRO A 33 -15.60 5.31 6.21
C PRO A 33 -15.86 4.59 4.88
N ASP A 34 -15.79 5.28 3.74
CA ASP A 34 -16.07 4.75 2.39
C ASP A 34 -14.85 4.18 1.64
N PHE A 35 -13.84 3.67 2.34
CA PHE A 35 -12.62 3.14 1.70
C PHE A 35 -12.80 1.81 0.93
N LYS A 36 -13.94 1.12 1.08
CA LYS A 36 -14.14 -0.25 0.58
C LYS A 36 -14.18 -0.37 -0.94
N SER A 37 -14.72 0.63 -1.64
CA SER A 37 -14.86 0.66 -3.10
C SER A 37 -13.52 0.87 -3.83
N LEU A 38 -12.46 1.20 -3.10
CA LEU A 38 -11.19 1.67 -3.63
C LEU A 38 -10.07 0.62 -3.58
N ARG A 39 -10.47 -0.65 -3.41
CA ARG A 39 -9.57 -1.81 -3.30
C ARG A 39 -9.60 -2.66 -4.56
N SER A 40 -8.45 -3.16 -4.98
CA SER A 40 -8.26 -3.96 -6.20
C SER A 40 -7.85 -5.40 -5.87
N LYS A 41 -8.60 -6.38 -6.40
CA LYS A 41 -8.27 -7.80 -6.30
C LYS A 41 -7.00 -8.14 -7.09
N SER A 42 -6.85 -7.54 -8.27
CA SER A 42 -5.66 -7.75 -9.11
C SER A 42 -4.40 -7.22 -8.41
N ALA A 43 -4.49 -6.10 -7.68
CA ALA A 43 -3.38 -5.61 -6.88
C ALA A 43 -2.99 -6.57 -5.76
N ALA A 44 -3.97 -7.23 -5.12
CA ALA A 44 -3.69 -8.25 -4.10
C ALA A 44 -2.97 -9.48 -4.70
N GLN A 45 -3.40 -9.94 -5.88
CA GLN A 45 -2.71 -11.02 -6.59
C GLN A 45 -1.26 -10.66 -6.95
N SER A 46 -1.02 -9.42 -7.39
CA SER A 46 0.34 -8.94 -7.66
C SER A 46 1.18 -8.85 -6.39
N LEU A 47 0.60 -8.44 -5.26
CA LEU A 47 1.28 -8.38 -3.97
C LEU A 47 1.71 -9.76 -3.46
N GLU A 48 0.85 -10.77 -3.61
CA GLU A 48 1.16 -12.16 -3.23
C GLU A 48 2.21 -12.80 -4.14
N LYS A 49 2.19 -12.47 -5.45
CA LYS A 49 3.13 -13.04 -6.43
C LYS A 49 4.51 -12.39 -6.37
N LEU A 50 4.57 -11.06 -6.37
CA LEU A 50 5.82 -10.31 -6.51
C LEU A 50 6.52 -10.06 -5.18
N LYS A 51 5.76 -10.04 -4.07
CA LYS A 51 6.24 -9.82 -2.70
C LYS A 51 7.32 -8.72 -2.59
N PRO A 52 7.14 -7.53 -3.20
CA PRO A 52 8.18 -6.51 -3.25
C PRO A 52 8.45 -5.97 -1.83
N PRO A 53 9.70 -5.60 -1.49
CA PRO A 53 10.02 -4.96 -0.21
C PRO A 53 9.21 -3.68 0.07
N TYR A 54 8.91 -2.90 -0.99
CA TYR A 54 8.14 -1.67 -0.88
C TYR A 54 6.96 -1.63 -1.86
N TRP A 55 5.80 -1.20 -1.36
CA TRP A 55 4.60 -0.99 -2.16
C TRP A 55 4.01 0.39 -1.86
N PHE A 56 3.83 1.22 -2.89
CA PHE A 56 3.20 2.52 -2.74
C PHE A 56 1.86 2.57 -3.47
N SER A 57 0.86 3.16 -2.82
CA SER A 57 -0.45 3.40 -3.42
C SER A 57 -0.93 4.83 -3.27
N ALA A 58 -1.82 5.28 -4.15
CA ALA A 58 -2.42 6.61 -4.09
C ALA A 58 -3.93 6.50 -3.83
N HIS A 59 -4.70 7.46 -4.36
CA HIS A 59 -6.16 7.50 -4.46
C HIS A 59 -6.93 8.06 -3.26
N LEU A 60 -6.72 7.54 -2.06
CA LEU A 60 -7.56 7.88 -0.90
C LEU A 60 -7.30 9.27 -0.29
N ASN A 61 -6.24 9.96 -0.74
CA ASN A 61 -5.79 11.24 -0.18
C ASN A 61 -5.67 11.15 1.35
N TYR A 62 -5.07 10.06 1.79
CA TYR A 62 -4.90 9.69 3.18
C TYR A 62 -3.61 8.89 3.32
N LYS A 63 -2.75 9.32 4.24
CA LYS A 63 -1.51 8.61 4.53
C LYS A 63 -1.81 7.38 5.37
N PHE A 64 -1.51 6.21 4.84
CA PHE A 64 -1.72 4.94 5.56
C PHE A 64 -0.49 4.06 5.39
N ALA A 65 0.04 3.59 6.51
CA ALA A 65 1.13 2.64 6.53
C ALA A 65 0.62 1.28 6.99
N ALA A 66 1.06 0.23 6.30
CA ALA A 66 0.78 -1.15 6.65
C ALA A 66 2.01 -2.02 6.40
N ARG A 67 2.10 -3.14 7.13
CA ARG A 67 3.20 -4.09 7.00
C ARG A 67 2.64 -5.47 6.73
N VAL A 68 2.91 -5.99 5.54
CA VAL A 68 2.39 -7.29 5.08
C VAL A 68 3.48 -8.32 5.30
N GLN A 69 3.18 -9.34 6.10
CA GLN A 69 4.05 -10.50 6.29
C GLN A 69 3.59 -11.61 5.36
N HIS A 70 4.49 -12.07 4.49
CA HIS A 70 4.24 -13.20 3.59
C HIS A 70 4.67 -14.49 4.30
N GLY A 71 3.75 -15.45 4.43
CA GLY A 71 3.93 -16.63 5.29
C GLY A 71 4.98 -17.65 4.82
N GLU A 72 5.27 -17.71 3.51
CA GLU A 72 6.15 -18.75 2.94
C GLU A 72 7.65 -18.42 3.07
N ASP A 73 8.03 -17.14 2.91
CA ASP A 73 9.44 -16.74 2.78
C ASP A 73 9.90 -15.80 3.91
N CYS A 74 9.05 -15.57 4.92
CA CYS A 74 9.18 -14.49 5.91
C CYS A 74 9.42 -13.10 5.28
N SER A 75 9.13 -12.94 3.99
CA SER A 75 9.30 -11.66 3.30
C SER A 75 8.28 -10.67 3.79
N VAL A 76 8.69 -9.40 3.84
CA VAL A 76 7.89 -8.31 4.36
C VAL A 76 7.76 -7.25 3.27
N THR A 77 6.52 -6.90 2.96
CA THR A 77 6.23 -5.72 2.14
C THR A 77 5.82 -4.56 3.04
N ASN A 78 6.57 -3.46 2.95
CA ASN A 78 6.21 -2.19 3.56
C ASN A 78 5.26 -1.46 2.61
N PHE A 79 4.01 -1.31 3.02
CA PHE A 79 3.00 -0.61 2.25
C PHE A 79 2.84 0.83 2.74
N LEU A 80 2.88 1.79 1.82
CA LEU A 80 2.60 3.18 2.10
C LEU A 80 1.61 3.77 1.09
N ALA A 81 0.45 4.18 1.58
CA ALA A 81 -0.44 5.02 0.82
C ALA A 81 -0.07 6.49 0.98
N LEU A 82 -0.03 7.20 -0.15
CA LEU A 82 0.33 8.59 -0.25
C LEU A 82 -0.91 9.48 -0.26
N ASP A 83 -0.80 10.62 0.41
CA ASP A 83 -1.77 11.71 0.35
C ASP A 83 -1.46 12.65 -0.85
N LYS A 84 -2.43 13.48 -1.26
CA LYS A 84 -2.19 14.55 -2.23
C LYS A 84 -1.24 15.60 -1.67
N CYS A 85 -0.39 16.11 -2.55
CA CYS A 85 0.49 17.25 -2.29
C CYS A 85 -0.32 18.56 -2.23
N LEU A 86 -1.13 18.74 -1.18
CA LEU A 86 -1.88 19.96 -0.91
C LEU A 86 -1.14 20.84 0.12
N PRO A 87 -1.28 22.18 0.04
CA PRO A 87 -0.70 23.08 1.04
C PRO A 87 -1.12 22.70 2.46
N GLY A 88 -0.16 22.69 3.39
CA GLY A 88 -0.40 22.37 4.81
C GLY A 88 -0.43 20.87 5.16
N ARG A 89 -0.22 19.96 4.19
CA ARG A 89 -0.15 18.51 4.45
C ARG A 89 1.30 17.99 4.38
N LYS A 90 1.60 16.94 5.16
CA LYS A 90 2.90 16.26 5.13
C LYS A 90 2.94 15.32 3.92
N PHE A 91 3.61 15.74 2.84
CA PHE A 91 3.65 14.98 1.58
C PHE A 91 5.02 14.34 1.26
N LEU A 92 6.10 14.80 1.89
CA LEU A 92 7.46 14.26 1.69
C LEU A 92 7.87 13.40 2.89
N GLN A 93 8.29 12.17 2.63
CA GLN A 93 8.91 11.28 3.63
C GLN A 93 10.27 10.86 3.11
N LEU A 94 11.35 11.32 3.77
CA LEU A 94 12.67 10.75 3.57
C LEU A 94 12.75 9.43 4.34
N VAL A 95 13.18 8.38 3.65
CA VAL A 95 13.56 7.10 4.25
C VAL A 95 15.09 7.08 4.15
N CYS A 96 15.76 7.19 5.28
CA CYS A 96 17.22 7.16 5.42
C CYS A 96 17.67 5.90 6.14
#